data_AF-A0A2G9UTD8-F1
#
_entry.id   AF-A0A2G9UTD8-F1
#
_cell.length_a   1.000
_cell.length_b   1.000
_cell.length_c   1.000
_cell.angle_alpha   90.00
_cell.angle_beta   90.00
_cell.angle_gamma   90.00
#
_symmetry.space_group_name_H-M   'P 1'
#
loop_
_entity.id
_entity.type
_entity.pdbx_description
1 polymer ?
#
loop_
_entity_poly.entity_id
_entity_poly.type
_entity_poly.pdbx_seq_one_letter_code
_entity_poly.pdbx_strand_id
1 'polypeptide(L)'
;MEKDLVHHGGLEHREVHNVYGFYQHEATYAGQLARTDSERRPFVLTRSFFAGSQRTAAVWTGDNRADWAHLKATIPMLLSLSSAGLAHIGADVGGFFGNPDEELLVRWYQAGAFQPFFRAHAHLDSNRREPWLFNQTTTDAIREAIKRRYQMLPYWYTLFYEHTLTGKPPMRPFWMEFSDDEAAYDEDRQWMVGNALLVKPIVEPNPVQASLYLPGKREVRRSR
;
A
#
# COMPACT_ATOMS: atom_id res chain seq x y z
N MET A 1 -16.40 -20.95 -4.67
CA MET A 1 -17.56 -21.33 -5.49
C MET A 1 -17.14 -22.51 -6.35
N GLU A 2 -18.05 -23.47 -6.57
CA GLU A 2 -17.78 -24.65 -7.40
C GLU A 2 -17.55 -24.21 -8.86
N LYS A 3 -16.73 -24.96 -9.59
CA LYS A 3 -16.23 -24.54 -10.91
C LYS A 3 -17.31 -24.53 -11.99
N ASP A 4 -18.32 -25.36 -11.82
CA ASP A 4 -19.44 -25.66 -12.72
C ASP A 4 -20.71 -24.86 -12.39
N LEU A 5 -20.68 -23.97 -11.38
CA LEU A 5 -21.76 -23.01 -11.18
C LEU A 5 -21.91 -22.11 -12.40
N VAL A 6 -23.15 -21.92 -12.85
CA VAL A 6 -23.48 -21.16 -14.06
C VAL A 6 -23.80 -19.71 -13.69
N HIS A 7 -23.08 -18.77 -14.29
CA HIS A 7 -23.27 -17.32 -14.19
C HIS A 7 -24.14 -16.79 -15.34
N HIS A 8 -24.43 -15.48 -15.33
CA HIS A 8 -25.12 -14.81 -16.43
C HIS A 8 -24.43 -15.11 -17.79
N GLY A 9 -25.23 -15.36 -18.82
CA GLY A 9 -24.73 -15.72 -20.15
C GLY A 9 -24.35 -17.19 -20.33
N GLY A 10 -24.61 -18.04 -19.34
CA GLY A 10 -24.32 -19.48 -19.42
C GLY A 10 -22.85 -19.83 -19.17
N LEU A 11 -22.05 -18.88 -18.68
CA LEU A 11 -20.63 -19.07 -18.37
C LEU A 11 -20.45 -19.86 -17.07
N GLU A 12 -19.53 -20.81 -17.06
CA GLU A 12 -19.15 -21.51 -15.84
C GLU A 12 -18.27 -20.62 -14.95
N HIS A 13 -18.34 -20.82 -13.63
CA HIS A 13 -17.56 -20.06 -12.67
C HIS A 13 -16.04 -20.14 -12.94
N ARG A 14 -15.54 -21.26 -13.48
CA ARG A 14 -14.13 -21.41 -13.85
C ARG A 14 -13.65 -20.38 -14.88
N GLU A 15 -14.55 -19.87 -15.72
CA GLU A 15 -14.25 -18.90 -16.78
C GLU A 15 -14.17 -17.48 -16.23
N VAL A 16 -14.90 -17.20 -15.15
CA VAL A 16 -15.11 -15.85 -14.62
C VAL A 16 -14.60 -15.65 -13.19
N HIS A 17 -13.99 -16.67 -12.57
CA HIS A 17 -13.59 -16.67 -11.15
C HIS A 17 -12.81 -15.41 -10.76
N ASN A 18 -11.77 -15.07 -11.52
CA ASN A 18 -10.89 -13.94 -11.21
C ASN A 18 -11.53 -12.57 -11.41
N VAL A 19 -12.56 -12.46 -12.26
CA VAL A 19 -13.26 -11.19 -12.51
C VAL A 19 -14.48 -10.99 -11.62
N TYR A 20 -14.86 -11.99 -10.82
CA TYR A 20 -16.01 -11.88 -9.91
C TYR A 20 -15.84 -10.72 -8.92
N GLY A 21 -14.71 -10.67 -8.21
CA GLY A 21 -14.40 -9.56 -7.29
C GLY A 21 -14.24 -8.23 -8.01
N PHE A 22 -13.79 -8.25 -9.27
CA PHE A 22 -13.70 -7.07 -10.11
C PHE A 22 -15.07 -6.43 -10.35
N TYR A 23 -16.05 -7.21 -10.78
CA TYR A 23 -17.41 -6.72 -11.01
C TYR A 23 -18.12 -6.30 -9.71
N GLN A 24 -17.83 -6.96 -8.58
CA GLN A 24 -18.37 -6.54 -7.28
C GLN A 24 -17.96 -5.10 -6.94
N HIS A 25 -16.67 -4.77 -7.05
CA HIS A 25 -16.21 -3.43 -6.70
C HIS A 25 -16.63 -2.39 -7.75
N GLU A 26 -16.72 -2.74 -9.04
CA GLU A 26 -17.25 -1.83 -10.07
C GLU A 26 -18.73 -1.50 -9.84
N ALA A 27 -19.56 -2.49 -9.51
CA ALA A 27 -20.97 -2.26 -9.18
C ALA A 27 -21.11 -1.40 -7.91
N THR A 28 -20.26 -1.63 -6.91
CA THR A 28 -20.23 -0.81 -5.69
C THR A 28 -19.85 0.64 -6.01
N TYR A 29 -18.82 0.85 -6.84
CA TYR A 29 -18.39 2.17 -7.28
C TYR A 29 -19.48 2.90 -8.06
N ALA A 30 -20.19 2.20 -8.97
CA ALA A 30 -21.31 2.76 -9.71
C ALA A 30 -22.48 3.17 -8.79
N GLY A 31 -22.81 2.34 -7.79
CA GLY A 31 -23.83 2.69 -6.79
C GLY A 31 -23.45 3.92 -5.95
N GLN A 32 -22.16 4.09 -5.64
CA GLN A 32 -21.63 5.26 -4.92
C GLN A 32 -21.76 6.55 -5.75
N LEU A 33 -21.54 6.49 -7.06
CA LEU A 33 -21.80 7.60 -7.97
C LEU A 33 -23.31 7.91 -8.04
N ALA A 34 -24.13 6.89 -8.27
CA ALA A 34 -25.58 7.03 -8.44
C ALA A 34 -26.25 7.70 -7.23
N ARG A 35 -25.85 7.35 -6.01
CA ARG A 35 -26.43 7.95 -4.78
C ARG A 35 -26.06 9.44 -4.55
N THR A 36 -25.18 10.00 -5.39
CA THR A 36 -24.76 11.42 -5.32
C THR A 36 -24.93 12.14 -6.65
N ASP A 37 -25.64 11.55 -7.62
CA ASP A 37 -25.73 12.07 -8.99
C ASP A 37 -24.35 12.40 -9.59
N SER A 38 -23.35 11.57 -9.26
CA SER A 38 -21.94 11.73 -9.64
C SER A 38 -21.22 12.98 -9.11
N GLU A 39 -21.78 13.71 -8.14
CA GLU A 39 -21.15 14.90 -7.55
C GLU A 39 -19.93 14.57 -6.67
N ARG A 40 -19.84 13.33 -6.16
CA ARG A 40 -18.77 12.92 -5.24
C ARG A 40 -18.02 11.71 -5.80
N ARG A 41 -16.68 11.78 -5.75
CA ARG A 41 -15.81 10.65 -6.09
C ARG A 41 -15.98 9.52 -5.06
N PRO A 42 -16.24 8.28 -5.48
CA PRO A 42 -16.32 7.14 -4.57
C PRO A 42 -14.99 6.78 -3.94
N PHE A 43 -15.06 6.13 -2.79
CA PHE A 43 -13.97 5.36 -2.22
C PHE A 43 -14.49 3.94 -1.93
N VAL A 44 -13.89 2.95 -2.59
CA VAL A 44 -14.20 1.53 -2.42
C VAL A 44 -12.88 0.81 -2.17
N LEU A 45 -12.83 0.00 -1.12
CA LEU A 45 -11.71 -0.88 -0.84
C LEU A 45 -12.12 -2.31 -1.20
N THR A 46 -11.29 -3.02 -1.97
CA THR A 46 -11.54 -4.41 -2.36
C THR A 46 -10.37 -5.34 -1.97
N ARG A 47 -10.71 -6.60 -1.68
CA ARG A 47 -9.73 -7.67 -1.45
C ARG A 47 -9.41 -8.41 -2.75
N SER A 48 -10.43 -8.69 -3.54
CA SER A 48 -10.31 -9.39 -4.82
C SER A 48 -10.35 -8.38 -5.96
N PHE A 49 -9.46 -8.53 -6.93
CA PHE A 49 -9.24 -7.57 -8.01
C PHE A 49 -8.73 -8.28 -9.26
N PHE A 50 -8.78 -7.58 -10.38
CA PHE A 50 -8.25 -8.03 -11.67
C PHE A 50 -7.65 -6.84 -12.44
N ALA A 51 -7.10 -7.08 -13.63
CA ALA A 51 -6.63 -6.00 -14.50
C ALA A 51 -7.77 -4.99 -14.76
N GLY A 52 -7.55 -3.72 -14.42
CA GLY A 52 -8.57 -2.68 -14.51
C GLY A 52 -9.16 -2.22 -13.17
N SER A 53 -8.95 -2.97 -12.08
CA SER A 53 -9.46 -2.61 -10.75
C SER A 53 -8.99 -1.24 -10.24
N GLN A 54 -7.84 -0.75 -10.72
CA GLN A 54 -7.30 0.57 -10.38
C GLN A 54 -8.26 1.73 -10.70
N ARG A 55 -9.23 1.52 -11.61
CA ARG A 55 -10.20 2.56 -12.00
C ARG A 55 -11.23 2.85 -10.92
N THR A 56 -11.50 1.90 -10.03
CA THR A 56 -12.69 1.94 -9.16
C THR A 56 -12.43 1.53 -7.72
N ALA A 57 -11.24 1.04 -7.38
CA ALA A 57 -10.98 0.56 -6.02
C ALA A 57 -9.54 0.78 -5.56
N ALA A 58 -9.41 1.00 -4.25
CA ALA A 58 -8.20 0.70 -3.51
C ALA A 58 -8.13 -0.80 -3.22
N VAL A 59 -6.91 -1.33 -3.04
CA VAL A 59 -6.66 -2.75 -2.76
C VAL A 59 -5.82 -2.87 -1.50
N TRP A 60 -6.09 -3.90 -0.69
CA TRP A 60 -5.15 -4.30 0.37
C TRP A 60 -4.75 -5.76 0.25
N THR A 61 -3.62 -6.12 0.84
CA THR A 61 -3.00 -7.45 0.73
C THR A 61 -3.72 -8.57 1.49
N GLY A 62 -4.92 -8.32 2.02
CA GLY A 62 -5.67 -9.30 2.80
C GLY A 62 -5.14 -9.48 4.22
N ASP A 63 -5.41 -10.67 4.76
CA ASP A 63 -5.35 -10.99 6.18
C ASP A 63 -3.90 -11.40 6.58
N ASN A 64 -3.02 -10.40 6.76
CA ASN A 64 -1.62 -10.59 7.16
C ASN A 64 -1.48 -10.89 8.68
N ARG A 65 -0.26 -11.20 9.16
CA ARG A 65 0.00 -11.46 10.59
C ARG A 65 0.79 -10.34 11.26
N ALA A 66 0.61 -10.25 12.57
CA ALA A 66 1.30 -9.36 13.49
C ALA A 66 2.76 -9.80 13.79
N ASP A 67 3.59 -10.01 12.76
CA ASP A 67 5.01 -10.31 12.89
C ASP A 67 5.91 -9.50 11.91
N TRP A 68 7.22 -9.49 12.20
CA TRP A 68 8.23 -8.79 11.41
C TRP A 68 8.37 -9.29 9.97
N ALA A 69 8.16 -10.59 9.75
CA ALA A 69 8.26 -11.17 8.41
C ALA A 69 7.16 -10.63 7.50
N HIS A 70 5.94 -10.47 8.02
CA HIS A 70 4.82 -9.86 7.30
C HIS A 70 5.03 -8.36 7.08
N LEU A 71 5.54 -7.62 8.06
CA LEU A 71 5.93 -6.21 7.86
C LEU A 71 6.93 -6.09 6.69
N LYS A 72 8.01 -6.90 6.70
CA LYS A 72 9.01 -6.93 5.63
C LYS A 72 8.40 -7.32 4.27
N ALA A 73 7.55 -8.34 4.24
CA ALA A 73 6.89 -8.81 3.02
C ALA A 73 5.92 -7.80 2.40
N THR A 74 5.40 -6.83 3.18
CA THR A 74 4.52 -5.79 2.61
C THR A 74 5.18 -5.01 1.47
N ILE A 75 6.50 -4.79 1.54
CA ILE A 75 7.21 -3.97 0.55
C ILE A 75 7.19 -4.62 -0.84
N PRO A 76 7.72 -5.84 -1.05
CA PRO A 76 7.68 -6.48 -2.37
C PRO A 76 6.26 -6.73 -2.87
N MET A 77 5.32 -7.08 -1.98
CA MET A 77 3.91 -7.25 -2.35
C MET A 77 3.33 -5.96 -2.93
N LEU A 78 3.52 -4.83 -2.26
CA LEU A 78 3.00 -3.55 -2.75
C LEU A 78 3.75 -3.08 -4.01
N LEU A 79 5.07 -3.27 -4.09
CA LEU A 79 5.82 -2.94 -5.31
C LEU A 79 5.35 -3.74 -6.53
N SER A 80 5.01 -5.02 -6.35
CA SER A 80 4.46 -5.85 -7.44
C SER A 80 3.10 -5.33 -7.93
N LEU A 81 2.17 -5.01 -7.02
CA LEU A 81 0.86 -4.45 -7.38
C LEU A 81 1.01 -3.09 -8.06
N SER A 82 1.91 -2.26 -7.54
CA SER A 82 2.20 -0.95 -8.10
C SER A 82 2.73 -1.03 -9.53
N SER A 83 3.68 -1.95 -9.76
CA SER A 83 4.25 -2.23 -11.09
C SER A 83 3.19 -2.79 -12.05
N ALA A 84 2.19 -3.49 -11.54
CA ALA A 84 1.03 -3.97 -12.31
C ALA A 84 -0.07 -2.91 -12.54
N GLY A 85 0.16 -1.66 -12.14
CA GLY A 85 -0.75 -0.53 -12.37
C GLY A 85 -1.79 -0.30 -11.27
N LEU A 86 -1.76 -1.04 -10.16
CA LEU A 86 -2.59 -0.78 -8.98
C LEU A 86 -1.90 0.24 -8.07
N ALA A 87 -2.29 1.52 -8.18
CA ALA A 87 -1.65 2.60 -7.44
C ALA A 87 -2.15 2.78 -5.99
N HIS A 88 -3.43 2.51 -5.71
CA HIS A 88 -4.02 2.74 -4.39
C HIS A 88 -4.00 1.47 -3.54
N ILE A 89 -2.81 1.12 -3.06
CA ILE A 89 -2.51 -0.18 -2.44
C ILE A 89 -1.97 -0.04 -1.01
N GLY A 90 -2.20 -1.03 -0.16
CA GLY A 90 -1.68 -1.05 1.21
C GLY A 90 -1.78 -2.40 1.91
N ALA A 91 -1.26 -2.48 3.13
CA ALA A 91 -1.37 -3.64 4.01
C ALA A 91 -1.92 -3.21 5.37
N ASP A 92 -2.45 -4.16 6.15
CA ASP A 92 -2.95 -3.83 7.48
C ASP A 92 -1.80 -3.51 8.43
N VAL A 93 -1.77 -2.26 8.86
CA VAL A 93 -0.80 -1.73 9.83
C VAL A 93 -1.07 -2.38 11.19
N GLY A 94 -0.04 -3.00 11.75
CA GLY A 94 -0.14 -3.83 12.95
C GLY A 94 -0.28 -5.33 12.64
N GLY A 95 -0.58 -5.72 11.40
CA GLY A 95 -0.86 -7.10 11.02
C GLY A 95 -2.22 -7.60 11.51
N PHE A 96 -3.05 -8.16 10.64
CA PHE A 96 -4.44 -8.50 10.94
C PHE A 96 -4.56 -9.55 12.06
N PHE A 97 -3.87 -10.69 11.95
CA PHE A 97 -3.88 -11.75 12.97
C PHE A 97 -2.80 -11.56 14.04
N GLY A 98 -3.16 -11.76 15.30
CA GLY A 98 -2.21 -11.74 16.43
C GLY A 98 -2.08 -10.37 17.07
N ASN A 99 -1.08 -10.24 17.96
CA ASN A 99 -0.86 -9.06 18.78
C ASN A 99 0.60 -8.60 18.61
N PRO A 100 0.86 -7.48 17.89
CA PRO A 100 2.21 -6.96 17.77
C PRO A 100 2.67 -6.40 19.11
N ASP A 101 3.97 -6.51 19.40
CA ASP A 101 4.58 -5.71 20.44
C ASP A 101 4.62 -4.22 20.04
N GLU A 102 4.95 -3.36 21.00
CA GLU A 102 4.97 -1.91 20.79
C GLU A 102 5.99 -1.49 19.73
N GLU A 103 7.16 -2.13 19.68
CA GLU A 103 8.21 -1.81 18.70
C GLU A 103 7.71 -2.10 17.28
N LEU A 104 7.21 -3.31 17.07
CA LEU A 104 6.67 -3.76 15.79
C LEU A 104 5.50 -2.88 15.35
N LEU A 105 4.59 -2.51 16.25
CA LEU A 105 3.48 -1.62 15.93
C LEU A 105 3.99 -0.25 15.46
N VAL A 106 4.94 0.37 16.18
CA VAL A 106 5.58 1.63 15.78
C VAL A 106 6.20 1.51 14.39
N ARG A 107 6.96 0.44 14.12
CA ARG A 107 7.58 0.23 12.80
C ARG A 107 6.55 0.05 11.69
N TRP A 108 5.42 -0.58 11.99
CA TRP A 108 4.30 -0.67 11.06
C TRP A 108 3.71 0.68 10.71
N TYR A 109 3.48 1.56 11.69
CA TYR A 109 2.99 2.91 11.45
C TYR A 109 4.00 3.73 10.65
N GLN A 110 5.29 3.59 10.94
CA GLN A 110 6.36 4.25 10.19
C GLN A 110 6.41 3.79 8.73
N ALA A 111 6.32 2.49 8.46
CA ALA A 111 6.28 1.97 7.09
C ALA A 111 4.97 2.36 6.36
N GLY A 112 3.83 2.11 7.00
CA GLY A 112 2.49 2.36 6.43
C GLY A 112 2.21 3.83 6.14
N ALA A 113 2.78 4.76 6.92
CA ALA A 113 2.68 6.20 6.66
C ALA A 113 3.18 6.58 5.26
N PHE A 114 4.13 5.80 4.70
CA PHE A 114 4.70 6.00 3.38
C PHE A 114 4.15 5.04 2.30
N GLN A 115 3.08 4.30 2.59
CA GLN A 115 2.38 3.44 1.62
C GLN A 115 1.10 4.13 1.11
N PRO A 116 0.66 3.89 -0.15
CA PRO A 116 -0.44 4.64 -0.75
C PRO A 116 -1.77 4.56 0.03
N PHE A 117 -2.21 3.36 0.42
CA PHE A 117 -3.36 3.13 1.30
C PHE A 117 -2.88 2.83 2.73
N PHE A 118 -3.34 3.63 3.70
CA PHE A 118 -2.85 3.58 5.07
C PHE A 118 -3.99 3.30 6.05
N ARG A 119 -4.09 2.05 6.53
CA ARG A 119 -5.13 1.56 7.43
C ARG A 119 -4.53 0.66 8.51
N ALA A 120 -4.87 0.92 9.78
CA ALA A 120 -4.71 -0.04 10.85
C ALA A 120 -6.00 -0.88 10.98
N HIS A 121 -5.85 -2.20 11.05
CA HIS A 121 -6.96 -3.14 11.13
C HIS A 121 -6.55 -4.38 11.93
N ALA A 122 -7.48 -5.07 12.58
CA ALA A 122 -7.20 -6.18 13.49
C ALA A 122 -8.28 -7.26 13.41
N HIS A 123 -7.87 -8.51 13.64
CA HIS A 123 -8.77 -9.64 13.78
C HIS A 123 -9.63 -9.51 15.06
N LEU A 124 -10.76 -10.22 15.08
CA LEU A 124 -11.71 -10.23 16.20
C LEU A 124 -11.05 -10.59 17.54
N ASP A 125 -10.14 -11.56 17.53
CA ASP A 125 -9.46 -12.07 18.72
C ASP A 125 -8.21 -11.27 19.13
N SER A 126 -7.86 -10.22 18.37
CA SER A 126 -6.73 -9.37 18.71
C SER A 126 -7.10 -8.39 19.83
N ASN A 127 -6.12 -8.07 20.67
CA ASN A 127 -6.25 -7.03 21.66
C ASN A 127 -6.54 -5.67 21.00
N ARG A 128 -7.25 -4.81 21.73
CA ARG A 128 -7.38 -3.40 21.35
C ARG A 128 -5.99 -2.77 21.28
N ARG A 129 -5.77 -2.01 20.21
CA ARG A 129 -4.45 -1.45 19.86
C ARG A 129 -4.57 -0.12 19.14
N GLU A 130 -5.62 0.63 19.43
CA GLU A 130 -5.67 2.03 19.08
C GLU A 130 -4.42 2.74 19.63
N PRO A 131 -3.77 3.64 18.87
CA PRO A 131 -2.45 4.16 19.21
C PRO A 131 -2.32 4.79 20.61
N TRP A 132 -3.41 5.31 21.15
CA TRP A 132 -3.45 5.96 22.47
C TRP A 132 -3.57 5.00 23.66
N LEU A 133 -3.64 3.69 23.42
CA LEU A 133 -3.69 2.67 24.47
C LEU A 133 -2.30 2.30 25.01
N PHE A 134 -1.23 2.72 24.34
CA PHE A 134 0.14 2.40 24.69
C PHE A 134 0.78 3.50 25.55
N ASN A 135 2.00 3.27 26.04
CA ASN A 135 2.75 4.29 26.77
C ASN A 135 3.02 5.54 25.90
N GLN A 136 3.45 6.62 26.56
CA GLN A 136 3.68 7.91 25.89
C GLN A 136 4.72 7.82 24.77
N THR A 137 5.81 7.07 24.97
CA THR A 137 6.88 6.90 23.97
C THR A 137 6.36 6.27 22.68
N THR A 138 5.60 5.19 22.80
CA THR A 138 4.97 4.49 21.66
C THR A 138 3.92 5.36 20.98
N THR A 139 3.06 6.01 21.78
CA THR A 139 2.04 6.93 21.27
C THR A 139 2.66 8.09 20.49
N ASP A 140 3.76 8.67 20.99
CA ASP A 140 4.46 9.78 20.36
C ASP A 140 5.10 9.35 19.04
N ALA A 141 5.76 8.20 19.01
CA ALA A 141 6.38 7.68 17.80
C ALA A 141 5.34 7.40 16.69
N ILE A 142 4.18 6.83 17.04
CA ILE A 142 3.06 6.65 16.11
C ILE A 142 2.49 8.00 15.67
N ARG A 143 2.32 8.96 16.58
CA ARG A 143 1.82 10.30 16.27
C ARG A 143 2.71 11.02 15.26
N GLU A 144 4.03 10.91 15.40
CA GLU A 144 4.97 11.55 14.45
C GLU A 144 4.90 10.90 13.05
N ALA A 145 4.74 9.58 12.95
CA ALA A 145 4.50 8.91 11.67
C ALA A 145 3.21 9.41 10.99
N ILE A 146 2.11 9.52 11.76
CA ILE A 146 0.83 10.03 11.27
C ILE A 146 0.97 11.50 10.84
N LYS A 147 1.55 12.36 11.67
CA LYS A 147 1.79 13.77 11.32
C LYS A 147 2.59 13.91 10.02
N ARG A 148 3.64 13.11 9.85
CA ARG A 148 4.45 13.10 8.62
C ARG A 148 3.62 12.76 7.39
N ARG A 149 2.75 11.74 7.49
CA ARG A 149 1.78 11.41 6.42
C ARG A 149 0.87 12.61 6.12
N TYR A 150 0.30 13.25 7.14
CA TYR A 150 -0.58 14.41 6.96
C TYR A 150 0.13 15.61 6.32
N GLN A 151 1.36 15.92 6.74
CA GLN A 151 2.19 16.97 6.13
C GLN A 151 2.47 16.70 4.64
N MET A 152 2.55 15.43 4.24
CA MET A 152 2.79 15.01 2.87
C MET A 152 1.52 14.85 2.03
N LEU A 153 0.31 15.08 2.56
CA LEU A 153 -0.92 14.90 1.79
C LEU A 153 -0.95 15.68 0.46
N PRO A 154 -0.45 16.93 0.36
CA PRO A 154 -0.37 17.62 -0.93
C PRO A 154 0.50 16.87 -1.94
N TYR A 155 1.61 16.30 -1.51
CA TYR A 155 2.50 15.50 -2.36
C TYR A 155 1.84 14.18 -2.78
N TRP A 156 1.26 13.43 -1.83
CA TRP A 156 0.52 12.21 -2.13
C TRP A 156 -0.60 12.45 -3.15
N TYR A 157 -1.40 13.50 -2.93
CA TYR A 157 -2.50 13.84 -3.82
C TYR A 157 -2.01 14.23 -5.22
N THR A 158 -0.87 14.93 -5.31
CA THR A 158 -0.21 15.24 -6.59
C THR A 158 0.23 13.98 -7.31
N LEU A 159 0.80 12.99 -6.61
CA LEU A 159 1.22 11.72 -7.21
C LEU A 159 0.03 10.87 -7.68
N PHE A 160 -1.08 10.87 -6.94
CA PHE A 160 -2.31 10.23 -7.39
C PHE A 160 -2.88 10.93 -8.63
N TYR A 161 -2.78 12.26 -8.73
CA TYR A 161 -3.16 12.99 -9.93
C TYR A 161 -2.23 12.67 -11.11
N GLU A 162 -0.91 12.65 -10.91
CA GLU A 162 0.08 12.22 -11.92
C GLU A 162 -0.23 10.81 -12.44
N HIS A 163 -0.61 9.88 -11.54
CA HIS A 163 -1.02 8.54 -11.91
C HIS A 163 -2.23 8.54 -12.87
N THR A 164 -3.22 9.41 -12.66
CA THR A 164 -4.37 9.51 -13.58
C THR A 164 -4.00 10.02 -14.98
N LEU A 165 -2.89 10.74 -15.11
CA LEU A 165 -2.44 11.32 -16.38
C LEU A 165 -1.44 10.41 -17.12
N THR A 166 -0.59 9.70 -16.38
CA THR A 166 0.60 9.02 -16.94
C THR A 166 0.65 7.53 -16.65
N GLY A 167 -0.17 7.03 -15.74
CA GLY A 167 -0.09 5.66 -15.23
C GLY A 167 1.03 5.44 -14.20
N LYS A 168 1.93 6.40 -13.96
CA LYS A 168 3.01 6.26 -12.96
C LYS A 168 2.44 6.18 -11.55
N PRO A 169 2.68 5.10 -10.78
CA PRO A 169 2.09 4.97 -9.45
C PRO A 169 2.81 5.84 -8.41
N PRO A 170 2.16 6.17 -7.26
CA PRO A 170 2.80 6.91 -6.19
C PRO A 170 3.97 6.18 -5.51
N MET A 171 3.91 4.86 -5.38
CA MET A 171 4.95 4.02 -4.77
C MET A 171 5.70 3.27 -5.87
N ARG A 172 6.97 3.57 -6.10
CA ARG A 172 7.72 3.11 -7.28
C ARG A 172 8.90 2.24 -6.88
N PRO A 173 9.11 1.07 -7.52
CA PRO A 173 10.37 0.36 -7.38
C PRO A 173 11.50 1.17 -8.02
N PHE A 174 12.73 0.96 -7.58
CA PHE A 174 13.85 1.81 -8.01
C PHE A 174 14.12 1.77 -9.50
N TRP A 175 14.03 0.59 -10.12
CA TRP A 175 14.24 0.44 -11.56
C TRP A 175 13.29 1.30 -12.41
N MET A 176 12.14 1.75 -11.88
CA MET A 176 11.22 2.65 -12.57
C MET A 176 11.75 4.09 -12.67
N GLU A 177 12.59 4.52 -11.73
CA GLU A 177 13.21 5.85 -11.70
C GLU A 177 14.69 5.82 -12.13
N PHE A 178 15.35 4.67 -11.96
CA PHE A 178 16.77 4.45 -12.21
C PHE A 178 16.98 3.26 -13.14
N SER A 179 16.39 3.32 -14.35
CA SER A 179 16.41 2.21 -15.33
C SER A 179 17.82 1.81 -15.78
N ASP A 180 18.77 2.74 -15.73
CA ASP A 180 20.16 2.54 -16.16
C ASP A 180 21.06 1.95 -15.05
N ASP A 181 20.48 1.69 -13.87
CA ASP A 181 21.16 1.17 -12.70
C ASP A 181 20.75 -0.28 -12.45
N GLU A 182 21.52 -1.24 -12.97
CA GLU A 182 21.20 -2.68 -12.86
C GLU A 182 21.09 -3.15 -11.40
N ALA A 183 21.82 -2.51 -10.47
CA ALA A 183 21.74 -2.85 -9.05
C ALA A 183 20.40 -2.45 -8.41
N ALA A 184 19.60 -1.59 -9.06
CA ALA A 184 18.25 -1.24 -8.64
C ALA A 184 17.18 -2.26 -9.06
N TYR A 185 17.50 -3.26 -9.89
CA TYR A 185 16.50 -4.20 -10.44
C TYR A 185 15.97 -5.16 -9.38
N ASP A 186 16.86 -5.64 -8.50
CA ASP A 186 16.53 -6.60 -7.44
C ASP A 186 16.22 -5.93 -6.09
N GLU A 187 16.21 -4.60 -6.02
CA GLU A 187 15.95 -3.90 -4.76
C GLU A 187 14.46 -3.78 -4.47
N ASP A 188 13.97 -4.63 -3.58
CA ASP A 188 12.56 -4.73 -3.17
C ASP A 188 12.32 -4.37 -1.68
N ARG A 189 13.35 -3.87 -0.98
CA ARG A 189 13.31 -3.54 0.46
C ARG A 189 13.29 -2.03 0.71
N GLN A 190 13.28 -1.22 -0.34
CA GLN A 190 13.16 0.23 -0.33
C GLN A 190 12.48 0.69 -1.62
N TRP A 191 11.85 1.86 -1.58
CA TRP A 191 11.08 2.37 -2.71
C TRP A 191 11.15 3.88 -2.81
N MET A 192 10.75 4.40 -3.96
CA MET A 192 10.53 5.82 -4.17
C MET A 192 9.05 6.15 -3.95
N VAL A 193 8.76 7.24 -3.24
CA VAL A 193 7.46 7.88 -3.25
C VAL A 193 7.52 9.02 -4.27
N GLY A 194 6.90 8.80 -5.43
CA GLY A 194 7.10 9.62 -6.61
C GLY A 194 8.56 9.61 -7.08
N ASN A 195 9.08 10.75 -7.50
CA ASN A 195 10.48 10.92 -7.91
C ASN A 195 11.35 11.67 -6.87
N ALA A 196 10.78 12.07 -5.74
CA ALA A 196 11.43 12.99 -4.81
C ALA A 196 11.87 12.38 -3.47
N LEU A 197 11.30 11.25 -3.07
CA LEU A 197 11.48 10.75 -1.70
C LEU A 197 11.79 9.26 -1.70
N LEU A 198 12.95 8.91 -1.17
CA LEU A 198 13.40 7.53 -0.97
C LEU A 198 12.99 7.05 0.42
N VAL A 199 12.35 5.88 0.51
CA VAL A 199 11.89 5.29 1.76
C VAL A 199 12.54 3.93 2.00
N LYS A 200 13.18 3.79 3.16
CA LYS A 200 13.72 2.54 3.71
C LYS A 200 13.19 2.37 5.13
N PRO A 201 12.09 1.65 5.35
CA PRO A 201 11.58 1.42 6.70
C PRO A 201 12.48 0.41 7.42
N ILE A 202 12.47 0.49 8.75
CA ILE A 202 13.04 -0.58 9.59
C ILE A 202 12.00 -1.69 9.68
N VAL A 203 12.39 -2.89 9.28
CA VAL A 203 11.51 -4.08 9.22
C VAL A 203 12.12 -5.29 9.95
N GLU A 204 13.02 -5.01 10.90
CA GLU A 204 13.70 -6.01 11.73
C GLU A 204 13.72 -5.50 13.19
N PRO A 205 13.59 -6.39 14.19
CA PRO A 205 13.56 -6.02 15.60
C PRO A 205 14.93 -5.55 16.09
N ASN A 206 14.94 -4.63 17.07
CA ASN A 206 16.15 -4.12 17.72
C ASN A 206 17.24 -3.65 16.73
N PRO A 207 16.92 -2.78 15.76
CA PRO A 207 17.89 -2.35 14.76
C PRO A 207 19.00 -1.51 15.39
N VAL A 208 20.25 -1.87 15.14
CA VAL A 208 21.41 -1.06 15.57
C VAL A 208 21.89 -0.13 14.45
N GLN A 209 21.68 -0.54 13.19
CA GLN A 209 22.07 0.21 12.00
C GLN A 209 21.14 -0.16 10.83
N ALA A 210 21.02 0.73 9.85
CA ALA A 210 20.33 0.47 8.60
C ALA A 210 21.25 0.85 7.44
N SER A 211 21.38 -0.04 6.45
CA SER A 211 22.03 0.26 5.19
C SER A 211 21.01 0.78 4.19
N LEU A 212 21.40 1.83 3.47
CA LEU A 212 20.58 2.47 2.45
C LEU A 212 21.28 2.36 1.11
N TYR A 213 20.62 1.74 0.14
CA TYR A 213 21.06 1.83 -1.24
C TYR A 213 20.68 3.20 -1.81
N LEU A 214 21.65 3.98 -2.30
CA LEU A 214 21.41 5.28 -2.93
C LEU A 214 21.67 5.16 -4.44
N PRO A 215 20.61 5.07 -5.27
CA PRO A 215 20.74 4.84 -6.70
C PRO A 215 21.17 6.10 -7.45
N GLY A 216 21.59 5.90 -8.70
CA GLY A 216 21.99 6.98 -9.60
C GLY A 216 23.51 7.29 -9.56
N LYS A 217 24.03 7.76 -10.70
CA LYS A 217 25.43 8.19 -10.81
C LYS A 217 25.63 9.39 -9.88
N ARG A 218 26.76 9.45 -9.16
CA ARG A 218 27.15 10.59 -8.31
C ARG A 218 27.39 11.85 -9.16
N GLU A 219 26.33 12.48 -9.64
CA GLU A 219 26.37 13.84 -10.15
C GLU A 219 26.12 14.79 -8.98
N VAL A 220 27.19 15.12 -8.26
CA VAL A 220 27.14 16.25 -7.33
C VAL A 220 27.03 17.52 -8.18
N ARG A 221 25.80 17.95 -8.47
CA ARG A 221 25.56 19.30 -8.99
C ARG A 221 25.96 20.28 -7.90
N ARG A 222 27.19 20.80 -7.98
CA ARG A 222 27.58 22.00 -7.25
C ARG A 222 26.67 23.12 -7.74
N SER A 223 25.74 23.55 -6.91
CA SER A 223 25.02 24.80 -7.14
C SER A 223 26.06 25.91 -7.26
N ARG A 224 26.02 26.65 -8.38
CA ARG A 224 26.68 27.96 -8.48
C ARG A 224 25.86 28.98 -7.72
#